data_AF-A0A2V3J512-F1
#
_entry.id   AF-A0A2V3J512-F1
#
_cell.length_a   1.000
_cell.length_b   1.000
_cell.length_c   1.000
_cell.angle_alpha   90.00
_cell.angle_beta   90.00
_cell.angle_gamma   90.00
#
_symmetry.space_group_name_H-M   'P 1'
#
loop_
_entity.id
_entity.type
_entity.pdbx_description
1 polymer ?
#
loop_
_entity_poly.entity_id
_entity_poly.type
_entity_poly.pdbx_seq_one_letter_code
_entity_poly.pdbx_strand_id
1 'polypeptide(L)'
;MTPPPNSIPWRNSPPFSPPSCGTLSDASHSLDLQFGKRPSDPSIDPTFIDLIDALDTMMQPPAKRMSFSRKKWDGYKAYVATGSEIVDWLIQHSFAYTTEAATEFARQLVKMSGLIPTFRVDTSDKSFLPTTSATYVHRGLSLMSQHGLNVSIAFPGKTRDIISILSELNDTFAQVCHTGVSVDGHFVEYSAIRGSAAWRRALSLLIELAKCDDSNITTASADFKKASFYNLYNLLIFHAKLVYGHPTDLLKRSSFFNEAAYMIAGKYITSVELEHFVCRKTMPATDDRVTWMLAEKDPRMHFILNCGAQSCPPLLPLDVDNVETLLQKATENFIENNCEVDVKARRVTLSRLWKWFRPDFTPSSTSDADLIKWIAERASKTKSLQLAELTSKDFKIKFKPYNWADNGEVNAKPDIRFMAVYDLSFSRTV
;
A
#
# COMPACT_ATOMS: atom_id res chain seq x y z
N MET A 1 16.10 9.16 36.75
CA MET A 1 15.21 9.26 35.58
C MET A 1 15.79 8.40 34.47
N THR A 2 15.23 7.21 34.30
CA THR A 2 15.67 6.15 33.38
C THR A 2 14.86 6.23 32.08
N PRO A 3 15.48 6.07 30.89
CA PRO A 3 14.77 5.99 29.62
C PRO A 3 14.17 4.58 29.39
N PRO A 4 13.14 4.41 28.54
CA PRO A 4 12.45 3.14 28.35
C PRO A 4 13.26 2.17 27.47
N PRO A 5 13.18 0.84 27.72
CA PRO A 5 13.83 -0.19 26.92
C PRO A 5 12.89 -0.70 25.82
N ASN A 6 13.44 -0.92 24.62
CA ASN A 6 13.12 -1.99 23.65
C ASN A 6 13.40 -1.50 22.22
N SER A 7 14.67 -1.58 21.82
CA SER A 7 15.04 -1.73 20.41
C SER A 7 15.61 -3.13 20.24
N ILE A 8 15.05 -3.91 19.32
CA ILE A 8 15.53 -5.25 18.98
C ILE A 8 16.74 -5.07 18.04
N PRO A 9 17.97 -5.50 18.41
CA PRO A 9 19.15 -5.21 17.61
C PRO A 9 19.38 -6.25 16.52
N TRP A 10 19.23 -5.83 15.25
CA TRP A 10 19.76 -6.53 14.09
C TRP A 10 21.21 -6.08 13.82
N ARG A 11 22.20 -6.74 14.42
CA ARG A 11 23.61 -6.59 14.02
C ARG A 11 24.27 -7.96 13.93
N ASN A 12 24.66 -8.33 12.71
CA ASN A 12 25.92 -9.01 12.35
C ASN A 12 25.77 -9.70 10.97
N SER A 13 26.31 -9.07 9.92
CA SER A 13 26.63 -9.74 8.64
C SER A 13 27.79 -8.97 7.96
N PRO A 14 28.82 -9.65 7.43
CA PRO A 14 29.98 -9.02 6.79
C PRO A 14 29.68 -8.59 5.34
N PRO A 15 30.48 -7.69 4.74
CA PRO A 15 30.24 -7.13 3.41
C PRO A 15 30.55 -8.15 2.30
N PHE A 16 29.73 -8.15 1.22
CA PHE A 16 29.90 -9.03 0.06
C PHE A 16 30.01 -8.22 -1.24
N SER A 17 30.92 -8.65 -2.12
CA SER A 17 31.18 -8.14 -3.46
C SER A 17 30.24 -8.77 -4.52
N PRO A 18 29.93 -8.08 -5.62
CA PRO A 18 28.93 -8.54 -6.60
C PRO A 18 29.50 -9.49 -7.67
N PRO A 19 28.72 -10.49 -8.14
CA PRO A 19 28.95 -11.11 -9.44
C PRO A 19 27.87 -10.77 -10.48
N SER A 20 28.28 -10.92 -11.73
CA SER A 20 27.78 -10.40 -13.00
C SER A 20 26.50 -11.03 -13.54
N CYS A 21 25.79 -10.21 -14.34
CA CYS A 21 24.54 -10.45 -15.05
C CYS A 21 24.65 -11.54 -16.13
N GLY A 22 23.61 -12.39 -16.26
CA GLY A 22 23.41 -13.32 -17.36
C GLY A 22 21.93 -13.36 -17.76
N THR A 23 21.66 -13.11 -19.03
CA THR A 23 20.34 -13.00 -19.67
C THR A 23 19.69 -14.37 -19.92
N LEU A 24 18.38 -14.50 -19.69
CA LEU A 24 17.56 -15.63 -20.17
C LEU A 24 16.31 -15.12 -20.88
N SER A 25 15.98 -15.83 -21.96
CA SER A 25 15.09 -15.51 -23.08
C SER A 25 13.60 -15.74 -22.81
N ASP A 26 12.78 -14.84 -23.36
CA ASP A 26 11.32 -14.85 -23.37
C ASP A 26 10.71 -15.94 -24.27
N ALA A 27 9.62 -16.54 -23.78
CA ALA A 27 8.56 -17.09 -24.61
C ALA A 27 7.22 -16.86 -23.89
N SER A 28 6.51 -15.79 -24.25
CA SER A 28 5.16 -15.49 -23.77
C SER A 28 4.17 -15.55 -24.94
N HIS A 29 3.05 -16.24 -24.74
CA HIS A 29 1.90 -16.22 -25.63
C HIS A 29 1.00 -15.03 -25.24
N SER A 30 0.87 -14.02 -26.11
CA SER A 30 0.04 -12.83 -25.88
C SER A 30 -1.37 -12.98 -26.42
N LEU A 31 -2.38 -12.56 -25.65
CA LEU A 31 -3.76 -12.32 -26.11
C LEU A 31 -3.88 -10.84 -26.52
N ASP A 32 -4.28 -10.60 -27.76
CA ASP A 32 -4.35 -9.28 -28.40
C ASP A 32 -5.78 -8.71 -28.32
N LEU A 33 -5.94 -7.48 -27.82
CA LEU A 33 -7.22 -6.76 -27.78
C LEU A 33 -6.99 -5.28 -28.13
N GLN A 34 -7.51 -4.86 -29.29
CA GLN A 34 -7.50 -3.46 -29.73
C GLN A 34 -8.77 -2.74 -29.28
N PHE A 35 -8.63 -1.50 -28.78
CA PHE A 35 -9.76 -0.62 -28.48
C PHE A 35 -9.63 0.75 -29.14
N GLY A 36 -10.75 1.22 -29.71
CA GLY A 36 -10.88 2.39 -30.56
C GLY A 36 -10.89 3.75 -29.85
N LYS A 37 -10.96 4.81 -30.66
CA LYS A 37 -10.76 6.22 -30.29
C LYS A 37 -11.77 6.78 -29.28
N ARG A 38 -11.27 7.71 -28.46
CA ARG A 38 -11.94 8.46 -27.38
C ARG A 38 -13.10 9.35 -27.89
N PRO A 39 -14.25 9.47 -27.19
CA PRO A 39 -15.33 10.37 -27.57
C PRO A 39 -15.02 11.83 -27.17
N SER A 40 -15.65 12.76 -27.89
CA SER A 40 -15.53 14.23 -27.77
C SER A 40 -16.57 14.86 -26.84
N ASP A 41 -16.06 15.65 -25.88
CA ASP A 41 -16.62 16.72 -25.03
C ASP A 41 -17.82 16.42 -24.07
N PRO A 42 -17.76 16.79 -22.76
CA PRO A 42 -18.70 16.36 -21.74
C PRO A 42 -19.69 17.44 -21.30
N SER A 43 -20.93 17.04 -21.05
CA SER A 43 -21.89 17.79 -20.22
C SER A 43 -22.18 17.02 -18.91
N ILE A 44 -21.13 16.56 -18.23
CA ILE A 44 -21.24 15.74 -17.02
C ILE A 44 -20.66 16.52 -15.84
N ASP A 45 -21.44 16.63 -14.76
CA ASP A 45 -21.00 17.16 -13.47
C ASP A 45 -19.85 16.26 -12.95
N PRO A 46 -18.61 16.75 -12.84
CA PRO A 46 -17.45 15.90 -12.65
C PRO A 46 -17.45 15.25 -11.27
N THR A 47 -17.19 13.95 -11.22
CA THR A 47 -16.89 13.23 -9.97
C THR A 47 -15.55 13.69 -9.41
N PHE A 48 -15.26 13.39 -8.13
CA PHE A 48 -13.93 13.68 -7.54
C PHE A 48 -12.79 13.14 -8.41
N ILE A 49 -12.98 11.94 -8.99
CA ILE A 49 -12.05 11.30 -9.92
C ILE A 49 -11.87 12.10 -11.21
N ASP A 50 -12.94 12.65 -11.79
CA ASP A 50 -12.86 13.46 -13.01
C ASP A 50 -12.07 14.77 -12.80
N LEU A 51 -12.17 15.36 -11.60
CA LEU A 51 -11.34 16.51 -11.23
C LEU A 51 -9.87 16.09 -11.03
N ILE A 52 -9.61 14.92 -10.43
CA ILE A 52 -8.25 14.39 -10.32
C ILE A 52 -7.66 14.23 -11.73
N ASP A 53 -8.40 13.68 -12.67
CA ASP A 53 -7.90 13.45 -14.04
C ASP A 53 -7.66 14.77 -14.80
N ALA A 54 -8.51 15.77 -14.57
CA ALA A 54 -8.30 17.12 -15.10
C ALA A 54 -7.06 17.78 -14.49
N LEU A 55 -6.89 17.74 -13.17
CA LEU A 55 -5.75 18.30 -12.44
C LEU A 55 -4.41 17.65 -12.85
N ASP A 56 -4.37 16.32 -12.96
CA ASP A 56 -3.17 15.59 -13.39
C ASP A 56 -2.74 15.96 -14.82
N THR A 57 -3.71 16.18 -15.71
CA THR A 57 -3.47 16.62 -17.09
C THR A 57 -2.96 18.07 -17.14
N MET A 58 -3.45 18.93 -16.25
CA MET A 58 -3.09 20.35 -16.19
C MET A 58 -1.73 20.63 -15.52
N MET A 59 -1.22 19.72 -14.69
CA MET A 59 0.01 19.90 -13.91
C MET A 59 1.30 19.38 -14.59
N GLN A 60 1.28 19.21 -15.91
CA GLN A 60 2.45 18.83 -16.71
C GLN A 60 2.90 20.02 -17.58
N PRO A 61 4.10 20.60 -17.39
CA PRO A 61 5.11 20.32 -16.35
C PRO A 61 4.69 20.87 -14.96
N PRO A 62 5.33 20.41 -13.86
CA PRO A 62 4.95 20.81 -12.50
C PRO A 62 5.02 22.34 -12.32
N ALA A 63 3.88 22.93 -11.97
CA ALA A 63 3.72 24.37 -11.78
C ALA A 63 4.56 24.93 -10.62
N LYS A 64 4.93 26.20 -10.71
CA LYS A 64 5.71 26.91 -9.68
C LYS A 64 4.82 27.16 -8.45
N ARG A 65 5.40 27.00 -7.24
CA ARG A 65 4.68 27.13 -5.96
C ARG A 65 3.99 28.49 -5.83
N MET A 66 2.74 28.48 -5.34
CA MET A 66 2.10 29.71 -4.87
C MET A 66 2.86 30.25 -3.65
N SER A 67 3.03 31.57 -3.56
CA SER A 67 3.71 32.21 -2.45
C SER A 67 2.81 32.21 -1.20
N PHE A 68 2.91 31.15 -0.40
CA PHE A 68 2.09 30.99 0.80
C PHE A 68 2.71 31.60 2.05
N SER A 69 1.85 32.16 2.92
CA SER A 69 2.20 32.41 4.32
C SER A 69 1.82 31.19 5.18
N ARG A 70 2.72 30.73 6.07
CA ARG A 70 2.40 29.70 7.07
C ARG A 70 1.79 30.37 8.30
N LYS A 71 0.54 30.02 8.64
CA LYS A 71 -0.17 30.53 9.83
C LYS A 71 -0.65 29.37 10.70
N LYS A 72 -0.92 29.65 11.99
CA LYS A 72 -1.48 28.66 12.91
C LYS A 72 -3.00 28.58 12.70
N TRP A 73 -3.53 27.41 12.37
CA TRP A 73 -4.94 27.14 12.18
C TRP A 73 -5.32 25.87 12.94
N ASP A 74 -6.30 25.97 13.84
CA ASP A 74 -6.77 24.88 14.72
C ASP A 74 -5.64 24.13 15.47
N GLY A 75 -4.62 24.86 15.92
CA GLY A 75 -3.46 24.29 16.61
C GLY A 75 -2.28 23.88 15.71
N TYR A 76 -2.48 23.74 14.41
CA TYR A 76 -1.48 23.26 13.43
C TYR A 76 -0.91 24.38 12.55
N LYS A 77 0.29 24.20 11.98
CA LYS A 77 0.83 25.11 10.97
C LYS A 77 0.21 24.76 9.61
N ALA A 78 -0.46 25.72 8.99
CA ALA A 78 -1.10 25.59 7.69
C ALA A 78 -0.61 26.68 6.71
N TYR A 79 -0.46 26.35 5.42
CA TYR A 79 -0.38 27.29 4.32
C TYR A 79 -1.76 27.91 4.12
N VAL A 80 -1.76 29.23 4.12
CA VAL A 80 -2.95 30.05 3.95
C VAL A 80 -2.71 30.99 2.77
N ALA A 81 -3.73 31.13 1.93
CA ALA A 81 -3.80 32.20 0.94
C ALA A 81 -5.17 32.85 0.96
N THR A 82 -5.23 34.07 0.48
CA THR A 82 -6.47 34.80 0.21
C THR A 82 -7.13 34.28 -1.06
N GLY A 83 -8.43 34.50 -1.21
CA GLY A 83 -9.15 34.13 -2.42
C GLY A 83 -8.60 34.82 -3.68
N SER A 84 -8.16 36.07 -3.56
CA SER A 84 -7.50 36.75 -4.68
C SER A 84 -6.17 36.09 -5.07
N GLU A 85 -5.32 35.74 -4.09
CA GLU A 85 -4.04 35.05 -4.36
C GLU A 85 -4.25 33.69 -5.05
N ILE A 86 -5.33 32.98 -4.68
CA ILE A 86 -5.71 31.71 -5.30
C ILE A 86 -6.11 31.90 -6.76
N VAL A 87 -6.95 32.91 -7.05
CA VAL A 87 -7.39 33.21 -8.42
C VAL A 87 -6.23 33.65 -9.30
N ASP A 88 -5.40 34.57 -8.81
CA ASP A 88 -4.24 35.08 -9.53
C ASP A 88 -3.27 33.94 -9.89
N TRP A 89 -3.05 33.01 -8.95
CA TRP A 89 -2.19 31.87 -9.18
C TRP A 89 -2.75 30.87 -10.19
N LEU A 90 -4.06 30.58 -10.13
CA LEU A 90 -4.74 29.71 -11.10
C LEU A 90 -4.60 30.24 -12.52
N ILE A 91 -4.71 31.56 -12.70
CA ILE A 91 -4.51 32.21 -14.00
C ILE A 91 -3.04 32.17 -14.42
N GLN A 92 -2.13 32.56 -13.51
CA GLN A 92 -0.69 32.62 -13.78
C GLN A 92 -0.13 31.27 -14.25
N HIS A 93 -0.70 30.17 -13.77
CA HIS A 93 -0.25 28.81 -14.09
C HIS A 93 -1.18 28.10 -15.09
N SER A 94 -2.04 28.85 -15.78
CA SER A 94 -2.92 28.34 -16.84
C SER A 94 -3.88 27.23 -16.40
N PHE A 95 -4.26 27.21 -15.11
CA PHE A 95 -5.35 26.36 -14.63
C PHE A 95 -6.73 26.93 -15.02
N ALA A 96 -6.78 28.24 -15.25
CA ALA A 96 -7.92 28.94 -15.81
C ALA A 96 -7.42 30.11 -16.64
N TYR A 97 -8.15 30.48 -17.68
CA TYR A 97 -7.77 31.59 -18.57
C TYR A 97 -8.50 32.89 -18.26
N THR A 98 -9.48 32.85 -17.35
CA THR A 98 -10.24 34.02 -16.89
C THR A 98 -10.43 33.99 -15.38
N THR A 99 -10.68 35.16 -14.79
CA THR A 99 -11.03 35.31 -13.38
C THR A 99 -12.27 34.53 -13.01
N GLU A 100 -13.26 34.48 -13.89
CA GLU A 100 -14.52 33.76 -13.69
C GLU A 100 -14.29 32.25 -13.66
N ALA A 101 -13.50 31.72 -14.60
CA ALA A 101 -13.14 30.31 -14.64
C ALA A 101 -12.27 29.91 -13.45
N ALA A 102 -11.32 30.75 -13.04
CA ALA A 102 -10.48 30.53 -11.86
C ALA A 102 -11.31 30.54 -10.57
N THR A 103 -12.28 31.46 -10.47
CA THR A 103 -13.19 31.55 -9.33
C THR A 103 -14.09 30.33 -9.25
N GLU A 104 -14.64 29.88 -10.38
CA GLU A 104 -15.48 28.68 -10.42
C GLU A 104 -14.69 27.42 -10.08
N PHE A 105 -13.47 27.29 -10.61
CA PHE A 105 -12.56 26.22 -10.25
C PHE A 105 -12.25 26.21 -8.75
N ALA A 106 -11.99 27.38 -8.17
CA ALA A 106 -11.79 27.52 -6.73
C ALA A 106 -13.07 27.23 -5.91
N ARG A 107 -14.27 27.55 -6.41
CA ARG A 107 -15.55 27.12 -5.80
C ARG A 107 -15.67 25.61 -5.77
N GLN A 108 -15.31 24.93 -6.86
CA GLN A 108 -15.27 23.47 -6.90
C GLN A 108 -14.28 22.91 -5.87
N LEU A 109 -13.09 23.52 -5.75
CA LEU A 109 -12.12 23.18 -4.71
C LEU A 109 -12.68 23.39 -3.29
N VAL A 110 -13.45 24.44 -3.02
CA VAL A 110 -14.12 24.64 -1.72
C VAL A 110 -15.25 23.61 -1.51
N LYS A 111 -16.09 23.35 -2.52
CA LYS A 111 -17.17 22.34 -2.49
C LYS A 111 -16.62 20.95 -2.12
N MET A 112 -15.46 20.63 -2.67
CA MET A 112 -14.74 19.36 -2.52
C MET A 112 -13.72 19.36 -1.36
N SER A 113 -13.73 20.42 -0.55
CA SER A 113 -12.87 20.60 0.62
C SER A 113 -11.37 20.68 0.32
N GLY A 114 -10.92 20.86 -0.92
CA GLY A 114 -9.51 21.16 -1.27
C GLY A 114 -9.04 22.54 -0.78
N LEU A 115 -9.98 23.48 -0.63
CA LEU A 115 -9.79 24.77 0.04
C LEU A 115 -10.75 24.86 1.22
N ILE A 116 -10.23 25.16 2.42
CA ILE A 116 -11.03 25.27 3.64
C ILE A 116 -11.14 26.75 4.04
N PRO A 117 -12.34 27.36 4.00
CA PRO A 117 -12.53 28.74 4.45
C PRO A 117 -12.17 28.86 5.95
N THR A 118 -11.41 29.89 6.33
CA THR A 118 -11.08 30.15 7.75
C THR A 118 -12.11 31.01 8.48
N PHE A 119 -13.18 31.39 7.80
CA PHE A 119 -14.28 32.21 8.30
C PHE A 119 -15.56 31.37 8.36
N ARG A 120 -16.52 31.75 9.22
CA ARG A 120 -17.83 31.09 9.25
C ARG A 120 -18.58 31.40 7.96
N VAL A 121 -18.93 30.34 7.24
CA VAL A 121 -19.82 30.42 6.07
C VAL A 121 -21.20 30.04 6.58
N ASP A 122 -22.10 31.01 6.70
CA ASP A 122 -23.51 30.71 6.98
C ASP A 122 -24.15 30.18 5.71
N THR A 123 -24.78 29.01 5.82
CA THR A 123 -25.55 28.28 4.79
C THR A 123 -24.76 27.39 3.82
N SER A 124 -25.50 26.44 3.23
CA SER A 124 -25.10 25.32 2.37
C SER A 124 -24.32 25.68 1.10
N ASP A 125 -24.05 26.97 0.87
CA ASP A 125 -23.17 27.43 -0.19
C ASP A 125 -21.75 27.55 0.35
N LYS A 126 -20.99 26.46 0.16
CA LYS A 126 -19.52 26.39 0.21
C LYS A 126 -18.88 27.31 -0.85
N SER A 127 -19.23 28.60 -0.84
CA SER A 127 -18.86 29.55 -1.88
C SER A 127 -17.45 30.09 -1.65
N PHE A 128 -16.62 29.98 -2.69
CA PHE A 128 -15.33 30.63 -2.76
C PHE A 128 -15.51 32.13 -3.08
N LEU A 129 -14.83 32.98 -2.34
CA LEU A 129 -14.82 34.44 -2.44
C LEU A 129 -13.44 34.87 -2.94
N PRO A 130 -13.31 35.41 -4.17
CA PRO A 130 -12.04 35.81 -4.75
C PRO A 130 -11.57 37.17 -4.21
N THR A 131 -11.45 37.30 -2.88
CA THR A 131 -11.11 38.56 -2.21
C THR A 131 -9.85 38.42 -1.35
N THR A 132 -9.23 39.56 -1.04
CA THR A 132 -8.09 39.65 -0.11
C THR A 132 -8.49 39.43 1.35
N SER A 133 -9.78 39.54 1.68
CA SER A 133 -10.32 39.38 3.03
C SER A 133 -10.74 37.94 3.35
N ALA A 134 -11.07 37.14 2.33
CA ALA A 134 -11.43 35.75 2.47
C ALA A 134 -10.16 34.90 2.43
N THR A 135 -9.80 34.29 3.57
CA THR A 135 -8.64 33.40 3.66
C THR A 135 -9.06 31.94 3.65
N TYR A 136 -8.25 31.16 2.95
CA TYR A 136 -8.44 29.73 2.76
C TYR A 136 -7.19 28.99 3.22
N VAL A 137 -7.39 27.92 3.97
CA VAL A 137 -6.36 26.93 4.21
C VAL A 137 -6.32 26.00 3.00
N HIS A 138 -5.12 25.87 2.44
CA HIS A 138 -4.87 24.88 1.41
C HIS A 138 -4.87 23.52 2.09
N ARG A 139 -5.69 22.59 1.59
CA ARG A 139 -5.65 21.22 2.07
C ARG A 139 -4.48 20.49 1.42
N GLY A 140 -3.29 20.91 1.82
CA GLY A 140 -1.96 20.37 1.50
C GLY A 140 -1.01 20.48 2.69
N LEU A 141 -1.54 20.53 3.93
CA LEU A 141 -0.78 20.40 5.17
C LEU A 141 -1.54 19.41 6.06
N SER A 142 -0.89 18.45 6.71
CA SER A 142 0.36 18.62 7.45
C SER A 142 1.46 17.64 7.02
N LEU A 143 2.67 18.20 6.89
CA LEU A 143 3.92 17.53 7.22
C LEU A 143 3.78 16.85 8.59
N MET A 144 3.42 15.57 8.59
CA MET A 144 3.74 14.67 9.68
C MET A 144 4.31 13.42 9.05
N SER A 145 5.63 13.31 9.07
CA SER A 145 6.39 12.06 8.99
C SER A 145 6.09 11.12 10.18
N GLN A 146 4.88 11.21 10.74
CA GLN A 146 4.38 10.51 11.92
C GLN A 146 2.91 10.08 11.77
N HIS A 147 2.24 10.36 10.64
CA HIS A 147 0.85 9.97 10.40
C HIS A 147 0.69 9.29 9.03
N GLY A 148 -0.16 8.26 8.96
CA GLY A 148 -0.19 7.29 7.86
C GLY A 148 -0.37 7.86 6.45
N LEU A 149 0.01 7.07 5.45
CA LEU A 149 0.01 7.40 4.02
C LEU A 149 -1.35 7.83 3.45
N ASN A 150 -2.45 7.55 4.16
CA ASN A 150 -3.82 7.84 3.74
C ASN A 150 -4.47 9.02 4.47
N VAL A 151 -3.73 9.81 5.26
CA VAL A 151 -4.29 10.98 5.98
C VAL A 151 -3.84 12.34 5.46
N SER A 152 -3.01 12.35 4.41
CA SER A 152 -2.56 13.60 3.80
C SER A 152 -3.73 14.42 3.19
N ILE A 153 -4.86 13.75 2.95
CA ILE A 153 -6.13 14.36 2.57
C ILE A 153 -7.21 13.81 3.48
N ALA A 154 -8.14 14.67 3.91
CA ALA A 154 -9.28 14.19 4.67
C ALA A 154 -10.45 13.79 3.75
N PHE A 155 -11.19 12.76 4.14
CA PHE A 155 -12.38 12.35 3.41
C PHE A 155 -13.45 13.48 3.41
N PRO A 156 -14.06 13.82 2.26
CA PRO A 156 -14.98 14.96 2.16
C PRO A 156 -16.44 14.60 2.47
N GLY A 157 -16.79 13.31 2.49
CA GLY A 157 -18.15 12.82 2.66
C GLY A 157 -18.47 12.30 4.06
N LYS A 158 -19.69 11.81 4.23
CA LYS A 158 -20.07 10.97 5.38
C LYS A 158 -19.40 9.61 5.19
N THR A 159 -18.62 9.19 6.17
CA THR A 159 -17.88 7.93 6.14
C THR A 159 -18.83 6.73 6.27
N ARG A 160 -18.51 5.66 5.55
CA ARG A 160 -19.18 4.36 5.70
C ARG A 160 -18.55 3.54 6.83
N ASP A 161 -19.16 2.40 7.10
CA ASP A 161 -18.60 1.38 7.98
C ASP A 161 -17.39 0.70 7.33
N ILE A 162 -16.51 0.16 8.17
CA ILE A 162 -15.25 -0.45 7.73
C ILE A 162 -15.45 -1.67 6.81
N ILE A 163 -16.50 -2.47 7.00
CA ILE A 163 -16.77 -3.65 6.17
C ILE A 163 -17.06 -3.22 4.73
N SER A 164 -17.94 -2.24 4.54
CA SER A 164 -18.24 -1.70 3.20
C SER A 164 -16.98 -1.19 2.48
N ILE A 165 -16.11 -0.47 3.19
CA ILE A 165 -14.89 0.10 2.60
C ILE A 165 -13.86 -0.99 2.28
N LEU A 166 -13.65 -1.95 3.20
CA LEU A 166 -12.72 -3.06 2.98
C LEU A 166 -13.17 -3.99 1.86
N SER A 167 -14.48 -4.21 1.71
CA SER A 167 -15.03 -4.99 0.59
C SER A 167 -14.65 -4.35 -0.76
N GLU A 168 -14.89 -3.06 -0.92
CA GLU A 168 -14.54 -2.35 -2.15
C GLU A 168 -13.03 -2.22 -2.34
N LEU A 169 -12.25 -2.14 -1.25
CA LEU A 169 -10.78 -2.16 -1.33
C LEU A 169 -10.26 -3.49 -1.85
N ASN A 170 -10.89 -4.62 -1.52
CA ASN A 170 -10.49 -5.92 -2.06
C ASN A 170 -10.69 -5.96 -3.59
N ASP A 171 -11.86 -5.54 -4.06
CA ASP A 171 -12.16 -5.47 -5.50
C ASP A 171 -11.21 -4.50 -6.22
N THR A 172 -10.99 -3.34 -5.61
CA THR A 172 -10.11 -2.31 -6.18
C THR A 172 -8.65 -2.76 -6.19
N PHE A 173 -8.20 -3.50 -5.17
CA PHE A 173 -6.85 -4.05 -5.14
C PHE A 173 -6.65 -5.10 -6.23
N ALA A 174 -7.66 -5.93 -6.52
CA ALA A 174 -7.61 -6.84 -7.66
C ALA A 174 -7.46 -6.09 -8.99
N GLN A 175 -8.17 -4.97 -9.17
CA GLN A 175 -8.03 -4.11 -10.35
C GLN A 175 -6.65 -3.43 -10.45
N VAL A 176 -6.08 -3.02 -9.31
CA VAL A 176 -4.71 -2.50 -9.22
C VAL A 176 -3.72 -3.57 -9.67
N CYS A 177 -3.85 -4.80 -9.18
CA CYS A 177 -3.02 -5.92 -9.60
C CYS A 177 -3.18 -6.20 -11.10
N HIS A 178 -4.40 -6.20 -11.63
CA HIS A 178 -4.63 -6.40 -13.07
C HIS A 178 -3.97 -5.34 -13.95
N THR A 179 -3.74 -4.13 -13.43
CA THR A 179 -3.17 -3.02 -14.19
C THR A 179 -1.67 -3.17 -14.43
N GLY A 180 -0.92 -3.70 -13.46
CA GLY A 180 0.55 -3.68 -13.54
C GLY A 180 1.26 -4.76 -12.74
N VAL A 181 0.58 -5.82 -12.32
CA VAL A 181 1.24 -7.01 -11.78
C VAL A 181 1.34 -8.05 -12.89
N SER A 182 2.53 -8.65 -13.05
CA SER A 182 2.73 -9.71 -14.03
C SER A 182 1.83 -10.92 -13.79
N VAL A 183 1.62 -11.73 -14.83
CA VAL A 183 0.74 -12.92 -14.77
C VAL A 183 1.18 -13.91 -13.68
N ASP A 184 2.49 -14.02 -13.44
CA ASP A 184 3.05 -14.87 -12.37
C ASP A 184 3.04 -14.21 -10.98
N GLY A 185 2.62 -12.94 -10.88
CA GLY A 185 2.54 -12.18 -9.65
C GLY A 185 3.87 -11.66 -9.09
N HIS A 186 5.00 -11.95 -9.74
CA HIS A 186 6.33 -11.65 -9.19
C HIS A 186 6.83 -10.26 -9.54
N PHE A 187 6.43 -9.70 -10.68
CA PHE A 187 6.86 -8.39 -11.16
C PHE A 187 5.76 -7.33 -11.03
N VAL A 188 6.15 -6.10 -10.68
CA VAL A 188 5.23 -4.96 -10.51
C VAL A 188 5.67 -3.75 -11.33
N GLU A 189 4.84 -3.40 -12.31
CA GLU A 189 4.92 -2.21 -13.15
C GLU A 189 4.31 -0.99 -12.42
N TYR A 190 5.08 -0.46 -11.46
CA TYR A 190 4.66 0.67 -10.64
C TYR A 190 4.28 1.90 -11.48
N SER A 191 4.92 2.13 -12.64
CA SER A 191 4.59 3.24 -13.52
C SER A 191 3.20 3.13 -14.14
N ALA A 192 2.77 1.92 -14.54
CA ALA A 192 1.44 1.67 -15.10
C ALA A 192 0.34 1.86 -14.05
N ILE A 193 0.53 1.32 -12.83
CA ILE A 193 -0.45 1.44 -11.75
C ILE A 193 -0.63 2.89 -11.32
N ARG A 194 0.47 3.65 -11.27
CA ARG A 194 0.50 5.03 -10.75
C ARG A 194 -0.48 5.98 -11.44
N GLY A 195 -0.73 5.82 -12.73
CA GLY A 195 -1.67 6.65 -13.50
C GLY A 195 -3.08 6.06 -13.66
N SER A 196 -3.36 4.92 -13.03
CA SER A 196 -4.57 4.14 -13.28
C SER A 196 -5.78 4.61 -12.46
N ALA A 197 -6.97 4.43 -13.04
CA ALA A 197 -8.23 4.68 -12.33
C ALA A 197 -8.39 3.78 -11.10
N ALA A 198 -7.91 2.54 -11.17
CA ALA A 198 -7.92 1.59 -10.05
C ALA A 198 -7.12 2.13 -8.86
N TRP A 199 -5.91 2.66 -9.11
CA TRP A 199 -5.09 3.26 -8.06
C TRP A 199 -5.75 4.49 -7.43
N ARG A 200 -6.33 5.38 -8.25
CA ARG A 200 -7.07 6.55 -7.75
C ARG A 200 -8.27 6.17 -6.88
N ARG A 201 -9.00 5.12 -7.27
CA ARG A 201 -10.08 4.57 -6.46
C ARG A 201 -9.56 4.01 -5.13
N ALA A 202 -8.44 3.29 -5.16
CA ALA A 202 -7.82 2.74 -3.95
C ALA A 202 -7.44 3.87 -2.97
N LEU A 203 -6.80 4.94 -3.46
CA LEU A 203 -6.47 6.11 -2.62
C LEU A 203 -7.72 6.76 -2.01
N SER A 204 -8.80 6.88 -2.77
CA SER A 204 -10.06 7.45 -2.28
C SER A 204 -10.68 6.62 -1.16
N LEU A 205 -10.69 5.29 -1.31
CA LEU A 205 -11.17 4.35 -0.29
C LEU A 205 -10.25 4.33 0.94
N LEU A 206 -8.93 4.41 0.76
CA LEU A 206 -7.96 4.50 1.85
C LEU A 206 -8.15 5.78 2.67
N ILE A 207 -8.42 6.92 2.02
CA ILE A 207 -8.72 8.18 2.72
C ILE A 207 -10.02 8.07 3.53
N GLU A 208 -11.03 7.36 3.02
CA GLU A 208 -12.26 7.07 3.77
C GLU A 208 -11.99 6.15 4.96
N LEU A 209 -11.20 5.08 4.74
CA LEU A 209 -10.81 4.10 5.75
C LEU A 209 -10.15 4.78 6.97
N ALA A 210 -9.42 5.88 6.77
CA ALA A 210 -8.82 6.64 7.85
C ALA A 210 -9.83 7.17 8.90
N LYS A 211 -11.10 7.34 8.52
CA LYS A 211 -12.14 7.97 9.34
C LYS A 211 -13.41 7.12 9.50
N CYS A 212 -13.41 5.89 8.97
CA CYS A 212 -14.58 5.03 9.02
C CYS A 212 -15.00 4.68 10.46
N ASP A 213 -16.21 4.19 10.62
CA ASP A 213 -16.62 3.49 11.84
C ASP A 213 -16.17 2.03 11.76
N ASP A 214 -15.41 1.56 12.74
CA ASP A 214 -14.93 0.18 12.82
C ASP A 214 -15.75 -0.69 13.78
N SER A 215 -16.83 -0.19 14.36
CA SER A 215 -17.64 -0.91 15.36
C SER A 215 -18.15 -2.28 14.86
N ASN A 216 -18.51 -2.36 13.57
CA ASN A 216 -19.05 -3.57 12.97
C ASN A 216 -17.97 -4.58 12.52
N ILE A 217 -16.67 -4.30 12.60
CA ILE A 217 -15.63 -5.26 12.19
C ILE A 217 -15.70 -6.57 12.97
N THR A 218 -16.27 -6.54 14.17
CA THR A 218 -16.46 -7.72 15.02
C THR A 218 -17.50 -8.70 14.45
N THR A 219 -18.38 -8.24 13.56
CA THR A 219 -19.40 -9.08 12.91
C THR A 219 -18.92 -9.70 11.60
N ALA A 220 -17.76 -9.26 11.08
CA ALA A 220 -17.17 -9.81 9.86
C ALA A 220 -16.75 -11.28 10.02
N SER A 221 -16.92 -12.06 8.95
CA SER A 221 -16.45 -13.45 8.91
C SER A 221 -14.92 -13.52 9.00
N ALA A 222 -14.39 -14.67 9.45
CA ALA A 222 -12.94 -14.89 9.52
C ALA A 222 -12.27 -14.73 8.14
N ASP A 223 -12.95 -15.20 7.10
CA ASP A 223 -12.47 -15.15 5.71
C ASP A 223 -12.48 -13.73 5.15
N PHE A 224 -13.51 -12.94 5.48
CA PHE A 224 -13.53 -11.51 5.15
C PHE A 224 -12.35 -10.77 5.78
N LYS A 225 -12.07 -11.01 7.08
CA LYS A 225 -10.92 -10.38 7.75
C LYS A 225 -9.60 -10.80 7.14
N LYS A 226 -9.40 -12.09 6.85
CA LYS A 226 -8.19 -12.59 6.19
C LYS A 226 -7.95 -11.89 4.85
N ALA A 227 -8.92 -11.94 3.95
CA ALA A 227 -8.81 -11.33 2.62
C ALA A 227 -8.51 -9.83 2.74
N SER A 228 -9.30 -9.13 3.58
CA SER A 228 -9.19 -7.68 3.75
C SER A 228 -7.86 -7.22 4.33
N PHE A 229 -7.38 -7.84 5.42
CA PHE A 229 -6.13 -7.40 6.05
C PHE A 229 -4.88 -7.83 5.29
N TYR A 230 -4.90 -8.99 4.59
CA TYR A 230 -3.79 -9.39 3.73
C TYR A 230 -3.68 -8.49 2.49
N ASN A 231 -4.81 -8.19 1.84
CA ASN A 231 -4.84 -7.24 0.73
C ASN A 231 -4.43 -5.84 1.20
N LEU A 232 -4.91 -5.39 2.36
CA LEU A 232 -4.54 -4.08 2.91
C LEU A 232 -3.05 -3.98 3.23
N TYR A 233 -2.42 -5.05 3.74
CA TYR A 233 -0.97 -5.10 3.92
C TYR A 233 -0.24 -4.97 2.58
N ASN A 234 -0.62 -5.77 1.58
CA ASN A 234 0.01 -5.72 0.26
C ASN A 234 -0.16 -4.35 -0.39
N LEU A 235 -1.35 -3.76 -0.26
CA LEU A 235 -1.67 -2.40 -0.72
C LEU A 235 -0.84 -1.34 0.03
N LEU A 236 -0.62 -1.50 1.34
CA LEU A 236 0.24 -0.62 2.14
C LEU A 236 1.70 -0.66 1.69
N ILE A 237 2.26 -1.87 1.49
CA ILE A 237 3.62 -2.03 0.98
C ILE A 237 3.73 -1.41 -0.41
N PHE A 238 2.75 -1.68 -1.27
CA PHE A 238 2.68 -1.10 -2.61
C PHE A 238 2.67 0.43 -2.58
N HIS A 239 1.79 1.03 -1.77
CA HIS A 239 1.70 2.49 -1.59
C HIS A 239 3.01 3.07 -1.07
N ALA A 240 3.58 2.45 -0.03
CA ALA A 240 4.83 2.89 0.56
C ALA A 240 5.99 2.85 -0.45
N LYS A 241 6.03 1.86 -1.35
CA LYS A 241 7.04 1.81 -2.42
C LYS A 241 6.86 2.93 -3.43
N LEU A 242 5.64 3.27 -3.83
CA LEU A 242 5.38 4.42 -4.72
C LEU A 242 5.84 5.75 -4.10
N VAL A 243 5.73 5.88 -2.78
CA VAL A 243 6.01 7.11 -2.05
C VAL A 243 7.49 7.21 -1.64
N TYR A 244 8.00 6.20 -0.97
CA TYR A 244 9.33 6.18 -0.35
C TYR A 244 10.40 5.56 -1.25
N GLY A 245 9.99 4.77 -2.24
CA GLY A 245 10.89 3.93 -3.04
C GLY A 245 11.25 2.61 -2.38
N HIS A 246 11.99 1.78 -3.13
CA HIS A 246 12.46 0.49 -2.65
C HIS A 246 13.64 0.64 -1.67
N PRO A 247 13.57 0.07 -0.45
CA PRO A 247 14.64 0.20 0.52
C PRO A 247 15.86 -0.68 0.18
N THR A 248 16.98 -0.04 -0.17
CA THR A 248 18.18 -0.71 -0.69
C THR A 248 19.03 -1.42 0.37
N ASP A 249 18.99 -0.97 1.63
CA ASP A 249 19.85 -1.48 2.72
C ASP A 249 19.05 -1.78 4.00
N LEU A 250 19.71 -2.41 4.98
CA LEU A 250 19.06 -2.87 6.22
C LEU A 250 18.44 -1.74 7.05
N LEU A 251 19.13 -0.60 7.18
CA LEU A 251 18.63 0.53 7.97
C LEU A 251 17.42 1.16 7.29
N LYS A 252 17.50 1.36 5.97
CA LYS A 252 16.38 1.85 5.16
C LYS A 252 15.20 0.89 5.17
N ARG A 253 15.43 -0.43 5.17
CA ARG A 253 14.34 -1.42 5.31
C ARG A 253 13.66 -1.30 6.65
N SER A 254 14.44 -1.21 7.72
CA SER A 254 13.87 -1.04 9.07
C SER A 254 13.04 0.23 9.15
N SER A 255 13.55 1.36 8.66
CA SER A 255 12.80 2.62 8.61
C SER A 255 11.54 2.47 7.74
N PHE A 256 11.66 1.93 6.52
CA PHE A 256 10.55 1.72 5.59
C PHE A 256 9.37 0.98 6.23
N PHE A 257 9.60 -0.19 6.83
CA PHE A 257 8.49 -0.99 7.39
C PHE A 257 7.88 -0.36 8.65
N ASN A 258 8.67 0.37 9.46
CA ASN A 258 8.18 1.05 10.65
C ASN A 258 7.52 2.41 10.36
N GLU A 259 7.77 3.00 9.18
CA GLU A 259 7.19 4.28 8.76
C GLU A 259 6.05 4.12 7.74
N ALA A 260 6.03 3.02 6.98
CA ALA A 260 4.90 2.65 6.14
C ALA A 260 3.70 2.34 7.05
N ALA A 261 2.72 3.23 7.05
CA ALA A 261 1.57 3.12 7.93
C ALA A 261 0.30 3.64 7.28
N TYR A 262 -0.84 3.20 7.80
CA TYR A 262 -2.15 3.78 7.55
C TYR A 262 -2.79 4.24 8.85
N MET A 263 -3.75 5.13 8.71
CA MET A 263 -4.80 5.38 9.69
C MET A 263 -6.01 4.54 9.32
N ILE A 264 -6.63 3.87 10.28
CA ILE A 264 -7.87 3.11 10.08
C ILE A 264 -8.80 3.47 11.24
N ALA A 265 -9.99 4.01 10.94
CA ALA A 265 -10.94 4.49 11.95
C ALA A 265 -10.30 5.38 13.04
N GLY A 266 -9.40 6.30 12.63
CA GLY A 266 -8.68 7.19 13.54
C GLY A 266 -7.55 6.55 14.36
N LYS A 267 -7.24 5.26 14.16
CA LYS A 267 -6.16 4.54 14.85
C LYS A 267 -5.01 4.26 13.89
N TYR A 268 -3.79 4.56 14.33
CA TYR A 268 -2.56 4.41 13.54
C TYR A 268 -2.08 2.95 13.53
N ILE A 269 -1.64 2.46 12.37
CA ILE A 269 -1.05 1.12 12.26
C ILE A 269 0.03 1.08 11.18
N THR A 270 1.24 0.66 11.57
CA THR A 270 2.36 0.43 10.65
C THR A 270 2.21 -0.89 9.90
N SER A 271 2.98 -1.09 8.82
CA SER A 271 3.03 -2.36 8.10
C SER A 271 3.51 -3.51 9.00
N VAL A 272 4.45 -3.23 9.90
CA VAL A 272 4.93 -4.21 10.90
C VAL A 272 3.82 -4.59 11.87
N GLU A 273 3.07 -3.62 12.40
CA GLU A 273 1.96 -3.89 13.31
C GLU A 273 0.80 -4.59 12.59
N LEU A 274 0.49 -4.22 11.34
CA LEU A 274 -0.55 -4.88 10.55
C LEU A 274 -0.20 -6.35 10.31
N GLU A 275 1.06 -6.65 9.96
CA GLU A 275 1.52 -8.02 9.83
C GLU A 275 1.53 -8.76 11.17
N HIS A 276 2.18 -8.22 12.18
CA HIS A 276 2.41 -8.95 13.43
C HIS A 276 1.18 -8.95 14.35
N PHE A 277 0.60 -7.78 14.60
CA PHE A 277 -0.47 -7.66 15.59
C PHE A 277 -1.80 -8.17 15.04
N VAL A 278 -2.14 -7.80 13.80
CA VAL A 278 -3.42 -8.19 13.18
C VAL A 278 -3.31 -9.57 12.52
N CYS A 279 -2.40 -9.73 11.55
CA CYS A 279 -2.32 -10.96 10.75
C CYS A 279 -1.72 -12.14 11.53
N ARG A 280 -0.66 -11.92 12.32
CA ARG A 280 -0.05 -12.97 13.17
C ARG A 280 -0.68 -13.09 14.56
N LYS A 281 -1.72 -12.29 14.85
CA LYS A 281 -2.49 -12.32 16.10
C LYS A 281 -1.61 -12.20 17.36
N THR A 282 -0.72 -11.19 17.40
CA THR A 282 0.13 -10.93 18.57
C THR A 282 -0.25 -9.67 19.34
N MET A 283 -1.41 -9.05 19.03
CA MET A 283 -1.84 -7.81 19.67
C MET A 283 -2.24 -8.06 21.15
N PRO A 284 -1.87 -7.15 22.08
CA PRO A 284 -2.37 -7.19 23.45
C PRO A 284 -3.89 -6.99 23.51
N ALA A 285 -4.56 -7.65 24.47
CA ALA A 285 -6.01 -7.52 24.66
C ALA A 285 -6.46 -6.10 25.07
N THR A 286 -5.53 -5.28 25.57
CA THR A 286 -5.77 -3.89 25.97
C THR A 286 -5.65 -2.89 24.82
N ASP A 287 -5.19 -3.34 23.64
CA ASP A 287 -5.06 -2.49 22.46
C ASP A 287 -6.46 -2.19 21.88
N ASP A 288 -6.71 -0.94 21.53
CA ASP A 288 -8.00 -0.49 21.00
C ASP A 288 -8.29 -0.98 19.58
N ARG A 289 -7.28 -1.59 18.93
CA ARG A 289 -7.35 -2.24 17.62
C ARG A 289 -7.59 -3.76 17.71
N VAL A 290 -7.72 -4.32 18.91
CA VAL A 290 -7.82 -5.79 19.14
C VAL A 290 -8.94 -6.45 18.33
N THR A 291 -10.02 -5.72 18.06
CA THR A 291 -11.18 -6.19 17.27
C THR A 291 -10.82 -6.50 15.81
N TRP A 292 -9.72 -5.96 15.29
CA TRP A 292 -9.25 -6.19 13.93
C TRP A 292 -8.54 -7.53 13.76
N MET A 293 -7.99 -8.09 14.85
CA MET A 293 -7.21 -9.33 14.77
C MET A 293 -7.98 -10.46 14.08
N LEU A 294 -7.22 -11.30 13.38
CA LEU A 294 -7.75 -12.53 12.80
C LEU A 294 -8.20 -13.49 13.90
N ALA A 295 -9.21 -14.30 13.58
CA ALA A 295 -9.74 -15.32 14.48
C ALA A 295 -8.66 -16.35 14.84
N GLU A 296 -7.82 -16.73 13.87
CA GLU A 296 -6.75 -17.71 14.01
C GLU A 296 -5.48 -17.25 13.29
N LYS A 297 -4.32 -17.64 13.80
CA LYS A 297 -3.05 -17.42 13.10
C LYS A 297 -2.92 -18.44 11.99
N ASP A 298 -2.89 -17.99 10.74
CA ASP A 298 -2.73 -18.83 9.56
C ASP A 298 -1.31 -18.69 8.99
N PRO A 299 -0.43 -19.71 9.11
CA PRO A 299 0.95 -19.63 8.62
C PRO A 299 1.05 -19.44 7.10
N ARG A 300 -0.01 -19.73 6.33
CA ARG A 300 -0.06 -19.50 4.88
C ARG A 300 0.01 -18.02 4.51
N MET A 301 -0.21 -17.10 5.46
CA MET A 301 0.00 -15.66 5.24
C MET A 301 1.39 -15.33 4.70
N HIS A 302 2.41 -16.10 5.10
CA HIS A 302 3.79 -15.94 4.63
C HIS A 302 3.98 -16.26 3.15
N PHE A 303 2.95 -16.78 2.49
CA PHE A 303 2.92 -17.08 1.06
C PHE A 303 2.01 -16.13 0.26
N ILE A 304 1.43 -15.13 0.92
CA ILE A 304 0.59 -14.07 0.29
C ILE A 304 1.12 -12.67 0.59
N LEU A 305 1.67 -12.44 1.78
CA LEU A 305 2.21 -11.13 2.13
C LEU A 305 3.47 -10.84 1.33
N ASN A 306 3.38 -9.85 0.44
CA ASN A 306 4.46 -9.43 -0.42
C ASN A 306 5.06 -8.12 0.12
N CYS A 307 6.32 -8.25 0.55
CA CYS A 307 7.16 -7.20 1.10
C CYS A 307 7.88 -6.32 0.05
N GLY A 308 7.63 -6.54 -1.24
CA GLY A 308 8.21 -5.79 -2.35
C GLY A 308 9.63 -6.18 -2.76
N ALA A 309 10.12 -7.34 -2.33
CA ALA A 309 11.42 -7.90 -2.70
C ALA A 309 11.30 -9.09 -3.66
N GLN A 310 12.34 -9.35 -4.45
CA GLN A 310 12.35 -10.40 -5.47
C GLN A 310 12.10 -11.81 -4.92
N SER A 311 12.49 -12.09 -3.66
CA SER A 311 12.19 -13.37 -3.00
C SER A 311 10.86 -13.41 -2.24
N CYS A 312 10.06 -12.35 -2.25
CA CYS A 312 8.72 -12.38 -1.64
C CYS A 312 7.78 -13.29 -2.48
N PRO A 313 6.71 -13.84 -1.89
CA PRO A 313 5.68 -14.57 -2.63
C PRO A 313 5.02 -13.71 -3.72
N PRO A 314 4.39 -14.31 -4.74
CA PRO A 314 3.69 -13.55 -5.77
C PRO A 314 2.55 -12.71 -5.17
N LEU A 315 2.32 -11.51 -5.71
CA LEU A 315 1.15 -10.72 -5.40
C LEU A 315 -0.09 -11.41 -5.96
N LEU A 316 -0.94 -11.87 -5.05
CA LEU A 316 -2.22 -12.48 -5.37
C LEU A 316 -3.32 -11.74 -4.58
N PRO A 317 -4.18 -10.93 -5.22
CA PRO A 317 -5.31 -10.33 -4.54
C PRO A 317 -6.27 -11.43 -4.07
N LEU A 318 -6.62 -11.39 -2.80
CA LEU A 318 -7.57 -12.34 -2.22
C LEU A 318 -8.99 -11.84 -2.39
N ASP A 319 -9.88 -12.77 -2.74
CA ASP A 319 -11.32 -12.57 -2.78
C ASP A 319 -11.94 -13.30 -1.58
N VAL A 320 -12.92 -12.64 -0.95
CA VAL A 320 -13.59 -13.11 0.26
C VAL A 320 -14.29 -14.44 0.01
N ASP A 321 -14.87 -14.64 -1.18
CA ASP A 321 -15.68 -15.82 -1.50
C ASP A 321 -14.84 -17.08 -1.73
N ASN A 322 -13.53 -16.94 -1.95
CA ASN A 322 -12.64 -18.05 -2.31
C ASN A 322 -11.29 -18.02 -1.57
N VAL A 323 -11.20 -17.30 -0.45
CA VAL A 323 -9.95 -17.04 0.29
C VAL A 323 -9.17 -18.32 0.59
N GLU A 324 -9.85 -19.38 1.02
CA GLU A 324 -9.22 -20.66 1.36
C GLU A 324 -8.64 -21.37 0.14
N THR A 325 -9.34 -21.29 -1.00
CA THR A 325 -8.87 -21.85 -2.26
C THR A 325 -7.64 -21.08 -2.77
N LEU A 326 -7.66 -19.75 -2.69
CA LEU A 326 -6.52 -18.92 -3.09
C LEU A 326 -5.32 -19.12 -2.17
N LEU A 327 -5.52 -19.21 -0.85
CA LEU A 327 -4.46 -19.50 0.12
C LEU A 327 -3.84 -20.88 -0.13
N GLN A 328 -4.66 -21.89 -0.41
CA GLN A 328 -4.17 -23.23 -0.75
C GLN A 328 -3.33 -23.20 -2.03
N LYS A 329 -3.82 -22.58 -3.11
CA LYS A 329 -3.09 -22.44 -4.38
C LYS A 329 -1.77 -21.69 -4.20
N ALA A 330 -1.78 -20.58 -3.47
CA ALA A 330 -0.57 -19.81 -3.18
C ALA A 330 0.45 -20.64 -2.37
N THR A 331 -0.03 -21.42 -1.39
CA THR A 331 0.80 -22.31 -0.57
C THR A 331 1.46 -23.40 -1.42
N GLU A 332 0.68 -24.11 -2.24
CA GLU A 332 1.17 -25.15 -3.13
C GLU A 332 2.18 -24.58 -4.13
N ASN A 333 1.85 -23.47 -4.78
CA ASN A 333 2.74 -22.80 -5.73
C ASN A 333 4.03 -22.33 -5.05
N PHE A 334 3.96 -21.77 -3.84
CA PHE A 334 5.14 -21.33 -3.11
C PHE A 334 6.04 -22.51 -2.74
N ILE A 335 5.46 -23.61 -2.23
CA ILE A 335 6.19 -24.84 -1.92
C ILE A 335 6.82 -25.42 -3.19
N GLU A 336 6.11 -25.43 -4.31
CA GLU A 336 6.62 -25.98 -5.56
C GLU A 336 7.87 -25.23 -6.03
N ASN A 337 7.86 -23.90 -5.96
CA ASN A 337 8.98 -23.08 -6.43
C ASN A 337 10.11 -22.88 -5.39
N ASN A 338 9.83 -23.07 -4.10
CA ASN A 338 10.77 -22.72 -3.02
C ASN A 338 11.25 -23.89 -2.17
N CYS A 339 10.74 -25.11 -2.39
CA CYS A 339 11.22 -26.33 -1.76
C CYS A 339 11.90 -27.25 -2.80
N GLU A 340 13.22 -27.27 -2.80
CA GLU A 340 14.04 -28.13 -3.64
C GLU A 340 14.47 -29.36 -2.85
N VAL A 341 14.14 -30.55 -3.33
CA VAL A 341 14.49 -31.82 -2.68
C VAL A 341 15.58 -32.54 -3.47
N ASP A 342 16.70 -32.81 -2.82
CA ASP A 342 17.80 -33.61 -3.34
C ASP A 342 17.86 -34.91 -2.53
N VAL A 343 17.13 -35.92 -3.00
CA VAL A 343 17.00 -37.23 -2.33
C VAL A 343 18.36 -37.93 -2.23
N LYS A 344 19.19 -37.85 -3.28
CA LYS A 344 20.51 -38.50 -3.33
C LYS A 344 21.48 -37.88 -2.32
N ALA A 345 21.56 -36.55 -2.27
CA ALA A 345 22.41 -35.85 -1.31
C ALA A 345 21.76 -35.70 0.08
N ARG A 346 20.53 -36.21 0.24
CA ARG A 346 19.73 -36.14 1.47
C ARG A 346 19.59 -34.72 2.01
N ARG A 347 19.23 -33.79 1.13
CA ARG A 347 19.15 -32.35 1.43
C ARG A 347 17.86 -31.73 0.92
N VAL A 348 17.24 -30.88 1.74
CA VAL A 348 16.18 -29.95 1.29
C VAL A 348 16.73 -28.54 1.26
N THR A 349 16.42 -27.79 0.21
CA THR A 349 16.71 -26.36 0.14
C THR A 349 15.42 -25.56 0.12
N LEU A 350 15.26 -24.70 1.12
CA LEU A 350 14.04 -23.98 1.46
C LEU A 350 14.23 -22.46 1.32
N SER A 351 13.15 -21.72 1.04
CA SER A 351 13.10 -20.27 1.23
C SER A 351 13.39 -19.87 2.68
N ARG A 352 13.97 -18.67 2.88
CA ARG A 352 14.24 -18.13 4.22
C ARG A 352 12.98 -17.87 5.04
N LEU A 353 11.80 -17.76 4.41
CA LEU A 353 10.55 -17.54 5.14
C LEU A 353 10.29 -18.63 6.17
N TRP A 354 10.54 -19.90 5.83
CA TRP A 354 10.46 -21.02 6.78
C TRP A 354 11.47 -20.95 7.93
N LYS A 355 12.60 -20.25 7.73
CA LYS A 355 13.59 -20.03 8.79
C LYS A 355 13.14 -18.92 9.74
N TRP A 356 12.74 -17.77 9.20
CA TRP A 356 12.39 -16.59 9.99
C TRP A 356 11.08 -16.76 10.75
N PHE A 357 10.09 -17.38 10.11
CA PHE A 357 8.75 -17.55 10.66
C PHE A 357 8.47 -18.99 11.10
N ARG A 358 9.52 -19.76 11.41
CA ARG A 358 9.38 -21.13 11.89
C ARG A 358 8.35 -21.31 13.02
N PRO A 359 8.32 -20.46 14.06
CA PRO A 359 7.33 -20.60 15.13
C PRO A 359 5.87 -20.41 14.68
N ASP A 360 5.64 -19.91 13.46
CA ASP A 360 4.32 -19.85 12.87
C ASP A 360 3.92 -21.19 12.26
N PHE A 361 4.83 -21.85 11.53
CA PHE A 361 4.57 -23.16 10.91
C PHE A 361 4.53 -24.31 11.94
N THR A 362 5.45 -24.31 12.90
CA THR A 362 5.61 -25.37 13.91
C THR A 362 5.66 -24.77 15.32
N PRO A 363 4.54 -24.27 15.88
CA PRO A 363 4.55 -23.51 17.14
C PRO A 363 5.06 -24.32 18.34
N SER A 364 4.85 -25.64 18.34
CA SER A 364 5.24 -26.53 19.42
C SER A 364 6.55 -27.28 19.15
N SER A 365 7.28 -26.94 18.08
CA SER A 365 8.48 -27.69 17.67
C SER A 365 9.53 -26.85 16.95
N THR A 366 10.79 -27.14 17.26
CA THR A 366 11.98 -26.66 16.54
C THR A 366 12.65 -27.78 15.74
N SER A 367 11.96 -28.90 15.52
CA SER A 367 12.47 -30.04 14.76
C SER A 367 12.38 -29.82 13.26
N ASP A 368 13.47 -30.13 12.54
CA ASP A 368 13.50 -30.06 11.08
C ASP A 368 12.51 -31.06 10.46
N ALA A 369 12.30 -32.21 11.12
CA ALA A 369 11.33 -33.20 10.67
C ALA A 369 9.89 -32.66 10.72
N ASP A 370 9.53 -31.91 11.76
CA ASP A 370 8.18 -31.35 11.88
C ASP A 370 7.93 -30.25 10.86
N LEU A 371 8.95 -29.44 10.55
CA LEU A 371 8.86 -28.44 9.49
C LEU A 371 8.68 -29.12 8.11
N ILE A 372 9.45 -30.17 7.82
CA ILE A 372 9.30 -30.92 6.57
C ILE A 372 7.94 -31.61 6.50
N LYS A 373 7.44 -32.17 7.60
CA LYS A 373 6.09 -32.74 7.67
C LYS A 373 5.03 -31.70 7.33
N TRP A 374 5.09 -30.52 7.93
CA TRP A 374 4.16 -29.42 7.66
C TRP A 374 4.14 -29.03 6.17
N ILE A 375 5.33 -28.97 5.54
CA ILE A 375 5.49 -28.68 4.11
C ILE A 375 4.92 -29.84 3.27
N ALA A 376 5.24 -31.09 3.59
CA ALA A 376 4.84 -32.26 2.82
C ALA A 376 3.31 -32.47 2.80
N GLU A 377 2.60 -32.12 3.88
CA GLU A 377 1.13 -32.14 3.97
C GLU A 377 0.45 -31.14 3.01
N ARG A 378 1.20 -30.15 2.52
CA ARG A 378 0.69 -29.05 1.67
C ARG A 378 1.39 -28.96 0.32
N ALA A 379 2.28 -29.91 0.03
CA ALA A 379 3.03 -29.97 -1.21
C ALA A 379 2.26 -30.76 -2.28
N SER A 380 2.68 -30.63 -3.54
CA SER A 380 2.25 -31.54 -4.60
C SER A 380 2.53 -33.00 -4.23
N LYS A 381 1.72 -33.95 -4.73
CA LYS A 381 1.88 -35.38 -4.42
C LYS A 381 3.30 -35.88 -4.68
N THR A 382 3.89 -35.48 -5.80
CA THR A 382 5.27 -35.84 -6.16
C THR A 382 6.27 -35.35 -5.11
N LYS A 383 6.17 -34.07 -4.70
CA LYS A 383 7.08 -33.48 -3.72
C LYS A 383 6.87 -34.04 -2.32
N SER A 384 5.62 -34.31 -1.95
CA SER A 384 5.28 -34.98 -0.68
C SER A 384 5.94 -36.36 -0.58
N LEU A 385 5.93 -37.15 -1.66
CA LEU A 385 6.62 -38.46 -1.71
C LEU A 385 8.14 -38.31 -1.59
N GLN A 386 8.74 -37.33 -2.28
CA GLN A 386 10.18 -37.05 -2.17
C GLN A 386 10.58 -36.65 -0.75
N LEU A 387 9.76 -35.83 -0.08
CA LEU A 387 10.00 -35.43 1.30
C LEU A 387 9.81 -36.60 2.27
N ALA A 388 8.82 -37.47 2.05
CA ALA A 388 8.63 -38.68 2.85
C ALA A 388 9.84 -39.62 2.74
N GLU A 389 10.31 -39.90 1.52
CA GLU A 389 11.52 -40.69 1.29
C GLU A 389 12.74 -40.08 1.98
N LEU A 390 12.89 -38.76 1.88
CA LEU A 390 13.96 -38.04 2.54
C LEU A 390 13.90 -38.18 4.07
N THR A 391 12.73 -38.03 4.69
CA THR A 391 12.58 -38.08 6.16
C THR A 391 12.76 -39.48 6.77
N SER A 392 12.90 -40.53 5.95
CA SER A 392 13.12 -41.91 6.44
C SER A 392 14.47 -42.12 7.15
N LYS A 393 15.43 -41.21 6.99
CA LYS A 393 16.73 -41.20 7.69
C LYS A 393 17.17 -39.75 7.93
N ASP A 394 18.38 -39.56 8.44
CA ASP A 394 18.96 -38.23 8.63
C ASP A 394 19.05 -37.42 7.34
N PHE A 395 18.69 -36.15 7.38
CA PHE A 395 18.73 -35.22 6.25
C PHE A 395 19.22 -33.85 6.71
N LYS A 396 19.55 -32.98 5.74
CA LYS A 396 20.01 -31.61 6.03
C LYS A 396 19.07 -30.59 5.41
N ILE A 397 18.71 -29.56 6.16
CA ILE A 397 18.04 -28.38 5.63
C ILE A 397 19.08 -27.31 5.29
N LYS A 398 18.97 -26.72 4.09
CA LYS A 398 19.66 -25.51 3.68
C LYS A 398 18.61 -24.44 3.37
N PHE A 399 18.93 -23.19 3.65
CA PHE A 399 18.08 -22.06 3.28
C PHE A 399 18.72 -21.24 2.16
N LYS A 400 17.95 -20.93 1.11
CA LYS A 400 18.39 -20.05 0.02
C LYS A 400 18.74 -18.66 0.56
N PRO A 401 19.67 -17.90 -0.05
CA PRO A 401 19.75 -16.46 0.18
C PRO A 401 18.41 -15.79 -0.12
N TYR A 402 18.04 -14.76 0.65
CA TYR A 402 16.84 -13.98 0.36
C TYR A 402 17.24 -12.77 -0.46
N ASN A 403 16.70 -12.67 -1.67
CA ASN A 403 17.00 -11.59 -2.59
C ASN A 403 16.12 -10.39 -2.29
N TRP A 404 16.74 -9.36 -1.73
CA TRP A 404 16.12 -8.08 -1.37
C TRP A 404 16.09 -7.07 -2.52
N ALA A 405 16.46 -7.47 -3.74
CA ALA A 405 16.29 -6.61 -4.92
C ALA A 405 14.80 -6.27 -5.11
N ASP A 406 14.57 -5.13 -5.74
CA ASP A 406 13.22 -4.66 -6.07
C ASP A 406 12.52 -5.69 -6.98
N ASN A 407 11.24 -5.95 -6.72
CA ASN A 407 10.39 -6.78 -7.57
C ASN A 407 9.59 -5.96 -8.60
N GLY A 408 9.91 -4.68 -8.80
CA GLY A 408 9.30 -3.85 -9.83
C GLY A 408 10.30 -3.13 -10.73
N GLU A 409 9.78 -2.17 -11.50
CA GLU A 409 10.56 -1.37 -12.44
C GLU A 409 11.66 -0.54 -11.76
N VAL A 410 12.90 -0.76 -12.16
CA VAL A 410 14.09 -0.04 -11.65
C VAL A 410 14.00 1.49 -11.83
N ASN A 411 13.19 1.95 -12.79
CA ASN A 411 13.07 3.36 -13.16
C ASN A 411 11.84 4.08 -12.58
N ALA A 412 10.98 3.38 -11.82
CA ALA A 412 9.86 4.01 -11.14
C ALA A 412 10.40 4.89 -9.99
N LYS A 413 10.70 6.16 -10.29
CA LYS A 413 11.21 7.09 -9.29
C LYS A 413 10.12 7.31 -8.22
N PRO A 414 10.50 7.30 -6.92
CA PRO A 414 9.58 7.66 -5.84
C PRO A 414 9.02 9.04 -6.12
N ASP A 415 7.71 9.19 -5.93
CA ASP A 415 7.06 10.46 -6.20
C ASP A 415 6.23 10.88 -5.01
N ILE A 416 6.76 11.88 -4.30
CA ILE A 416 6.14 12.49 -3.14
C ILE A 416 4.77 13.08 -3.45
N ARG A 417 4.47 13.35 -4.74
CA ARG A 417 3.15 13.82 -5.16
C ARG A 417 2.04 12.81 -4.88
N PHE A 418 2.38 11.56 -4.58
CA PHE A 418 1.46 10.48 -4.26
C PHE A 418 1.36 10.22 -2.75
N MET A 419 2.04 11.01 -1.90
CA MET A 419 1.73 11.07 -0.46
C MET A 419 0.30 11.57 -0.20
N ALA A 420 -0.24 12.34 -1.14
CA ALA A 420 -1.55 12.94 -1.09
C ALA A 420 -2.11 12.83 -2.51
N VAL A 421 -3.38 12.49 -2.71
CA VAL A 421 -4.01 12.61 -4.04
C VAL A 421 -3.75 13.99 -4.68
N TYR A 422 -3.50 15.04 -3.88
CA TYR A 422 -2.76 16.24 -4.26
C TYR A 422 -2.08 16.85 -3.02
N ASP A 423 -0.77 17.00 -3.04
CA ASP A 423 -0.09 18.07 -2.31
C ASP A 423 -0.10 19.31 -3.23
N LEU A 424 -1.08 20.21 -3.13
CA LEU A 424 -1.02 21.48 -3.87
C LEU A 424 0.22 22.35 -3.48
N SER A 425 1.12 21.85 -2.63
CA SER A 425 2.45 22.38 -2.35
C SER A 425 3.62 21.53 -2.88
N PHE A 426 3.51 20.95 -4.08
CA PHE A 426 4.62 20.21 -4.72
C PHE A 426 5.94 21.02 -4.87
N SER A 427 7.09 20.35 -4.72
CA SER A 427 8.46 20.92 -4.52
C SER A 427 9.33 20.98 -5.79
N ARG A 428 10.50 21.65 -5.91
CA ARG A 428 11.61 22.01 -4.96
C ARG A 428 12.50 23.10 -5.60
N THR A 429 13.19 23.93 -4.80
CA THR A 429 14.51 24.47 -5.20
C THR A 429 15.52 24.02 -4.15
N VAL A 430 16.58 23.38 -4.68
CA VAL A 430 17.84 22.86 -4.11
C VAL A 430 17.98 22.85 -2.60
#